data_AF-A0A6I0ESX2-F1
#
_entry.id   AF-A0A6I0ESX2-F1
#
_cell.length_a   1.000
_cell.length_b   1.000
_cell.length_c   1.000
_cell.angle_alpha   90.00
_cell.angle_beta   90.00
_cell.angle_gamma   90.00
#
_symmetry.space_group_name_H-M   'P 1'
#
loop_
_entity.id
_entity.type
_entity.pdbx_description
1 polymer ?
#
loop_
_entity_poly.entity_id
_entity_poly.type
_entity_poly.pdbx_seq_one_letter_code
_entity_poly.pdbx_strand_id
1 'polypeptide(L)'
;MSKISEKFDLATLNEIERELEEIHSIAITCYRDNPQLFDTIDHLARVAGMFCSAISQEMEGHIETGDPQGYIQGKLSIPISHMKRYKETHSTS
;
A
#
# COMPACT_ATOMS: atom_id res chain seq x y z
N MET A 1 -3.68 7.99 -26.87
CA MET A 1 -3.85 7.14 -25.67
C MET A 1 -2.50 7.00 -25.01
N SER A 2 -2.42 7.13 -23.68
CA SER A 2 -1.15 6.93 -22.97
C SER A 2 -0.77 5.45 -22.99
N LYS A 3 0.52 5.11 -23.02
CA LYS A 3 0.97 3.70 -22.95
C LYS A 3 0.51 2.99 -21.66
N ILE A 4 0.11 3.75 -20.63
CA ILE A 4 -0.41 3.20 -19.39
C ILE A 4 -1.87 2.72 -19.56
N SER A 5 -2.67 3.41 -20.38
CA SER A 5 -4.05 3.02 -20.69
C SER A 5 -4.17 1.75 -21.56
N GLU A 6 -3.06 1.25 -22.10
CA GLU A 6 -3.00 -0.06 -22.77
C GLU A 6 -2.79 -1.23 -21.78
N LYS A 7 -2.38 -0.93 -20.55
CA LYS A 7 -2.00 -1.92 -19.54
C LYS A 7 -2.95 -1.98 -18.34
N PHE A 8 -3.67 -0.90 -18.10
CA PHE A 8 -4.58 -0.75 -16.96
C PHE A 8 -5.92 -0.22 -17.43
N ASP A 9 -6.97 -0.59 -16.72
CA ASP A 9 -8.31 0.00 -16.87
C ASP A 9 -8.75 0.64 -15.55
N LEU A 10 -9.45 1.77 -15.64
CA LEU A 10 -9.86 2.55 -14.47
C LEU A 10 -10.85 1.81 -13.58
N ALA A 11 -11.73 0.97 -14.15
CA ALA A 11 -12.72 0.26 -13.34
C ALA A 11 -12.05 -0.77 -12.43
N THR A 12 -11.07 -1.52 -12.94
CA THR A 12 -10.26 -2.45 -12.15
C THR A 12 -9.36 -1.73 -11.18
N LEU A 13 -8.76 -0.59 -11.53
CA LEU A 13 -7.96 0.19 -10.58
C LEU A 13 -8.80 0.69 -9.40
N ASN A 14 -10.01 1.18 -9.66
CA ASN A 14 -10.96 1.61 -8.62
C ASN A 14 -11.41 0.43 -7.73
N GLU A 15 -11.60 -0.74 -8.32
CA GLU A 15 -11.93 -1.96 -7.58
C GLU A 15 -10.77 -2.36 -6.65
N ILE A 16 -9.54 -2.38 -7.16
CA ILE A 16 -8.34 -2.67 -6.38
C ILE A 16 -8.19 -1.65 -5.24
N GLU A 17 -8.38 -0.36 -5.49
CA GLU A 17 -8.30 0.67 -4.45
C GLU A 17 -9.35 0.45 -3.35
N ARG A 18 -10.58 0.05 -3.72
CA ARG A 18 -11.63 -0.30 -2.75
C ARG A 18 -11.25 -1.49 -1.89
N GLU A 19 -10.72 -2.56 -2.48
CA GLU A 19 -10.27 -3.75 -1.72
C GLU A 19 -9.11 -3.41 -0.78
N LEU A 20 -8.18 -2.55 -1.22
CA LEU A 20 -7.06 -2.09 -0.39
C LEU A 20 -7.53 -1.22 0.79
N GLU A 21 -8.55 -0.38 0.57
CA GLU A 21 -9.18 0.40 1.65
C GLU A 21 -9.93 -0.51 2.65
N GLU A 22 -10.57 -1.57 2.17
CA GLU A 22 -11.18 -2.59 3.05
C GLU A 22 -10.11 -3.30 3.90
N ILE A 23 -9.01 -3.73 3.28
CA ILE A 23 -7.87 -4.33 4.00
C ILE A 23 -7.31 -3.37 5.05
N HIS A 24 -7.12 -2.10 4.69
CA HIS A 24 -6.68 -1.04 5.61
C HIS A 24 -7.63 -0.91 6.81
N SER A 25 -8.93 -0.82 6.55
CA SER A 25 -9.97 -0.67 7.57
C SER A 25 -10.01 -1.86 8.54
N ILE A 26 -9.94 -3.09 8.01
CA ILE A 26 -9.86 -4.31 8.81
C ILE A 26 -8.58 -4.31 9.65
N ALA A 27 -7.44 -3.95 9.08
CA ALA A 27 -6.16 -3.93 9.77
C ALA A 27 -6.14 -2.93 10.95
N ILE A 28 -6.68 -1.72 10.76
CA ILE A 28 -6.83 -0.76 11.87
C ILE A 28 -7.73 -1.32 12.97
N THR A 29 -8.87 -1.91 12.59
CA THR A 29 -9.87 -2.42 13.54
C THR A 29 -9.32 -3.58 14.37
N CYS A 30 -8.58 -4.49 13.74
CA CYS A 30 -7.98 -5.67 14.37
C CYS A 30 -6.58 -5.40 14.96
N TYR A 31 -6.08 -4.16 14.94
CA TYR A 31 -4.71 -3.83 15.36
C TYR A 31 -4.33 -4.40 16.73
N ARG A 32 -5.26 -4.41 17.69
CA ARG A 32 -4.98 -4.88 19.06
C ARG A 32 -4.78 -6.39 19.15
N ASP A 33 -5.27 -7.17 18.19
CA ASP A 33 -5.18 -8.64 18.21
C ASP A 33 -3.76 -9.12 17.90
N ASN A 34 -3.11 -8.45 16.94
CA ASN A 34 -1.71 -8.65 16.62
C ASN A 34 -1.11 -7.38 15.99
N PRO A 35 -0.57 -6.46 16.82
CA PRO A 35 -0.11 -5.15 16.36
C PRO A 35 0.89 -5.25 15.21
N GLN A 36 1.88 -6.13 15.30
CA GLN A 36 2.92 -6.24 14.28
C GLN A 36 2.36 -6.77 12.94
N LEU A 37 1.46 -7.75 12.98
CA LEU A 37 0.83 -8.30 11.78
C LEU A 37 -0.05 -7.24 11.09
N PHE A 38 -0.98 -6.65 11.84
CA PHE A 38 -1.95 -5.73 11.26
C PHE A 38 -1.33 -4.41 10.85
N ASP A 39 -0.33 -3.91 11.57
CA ASP A 39 0.42 -2.72 11.15
C ASP A 39 1.23 -2.99 9.87
N THR A 40 1.75 -4.21 9.69
CA THR A 40 2.39 -4.62 8.43
C THR A 40 1.39 -4.65 7.27
N ILE A 41 0.21 -5.24 7.49
CA ILE A 41 -0.85 -5.34 6.48
C ILE A 41 -1.35 -3.95 6.08
N ASP A 42 -1.67 -3.09 7.05
CA ASP A 42 -2.07 -1.70 6.85
C ASP A 42 -1.06 -0.97 5.94
N HIS A 43 0.21 -0.98 6.35
CA HIS A 43 1.24 -0.23 5.65
C HIS A 43 1.47 -0.72 4.22
N LEU A 44 1.40 -2.03 3.98
CA LEU A 44 1.52 -2.60 2.63
C LEU A 44 0.29 -2.28 1.77
N ALA A 45 -0.92 -2.31 2.33
CA ALA A 45 -2.14 -1.91 1.63
C ALA A 45 -2.07 -0.44 1.18
N ARG A 46 -1.60 0.44 2.07
CA ARG A 46 -1.39 1.86 1.76
C ARG A 46 -0.31 2.11 0.70
N VAL A 47 0.74 1.30 0.65
CA VAL A 47 1.75 1.35 -0.42
C VAL A 47 1.11 0.99 -1.77
N ALA A 48 0.36 -0.11 -1.83
CA ALA A 48 -0.31 -0.54 -3.05
C ALA A 48 -1.37 0.49 -3.50
N GLY A 49 -2.12 1.06 -2.56
CA GLY A 49 -3.14 2.08 -2.84
C GLY A 49 -2.53 3.33 -3.47
N MET A 50 -1.37 3.76 -2.96
CA MET A 50 -0.66 4.90 -3.55
C MET A 50 -0.19 4.64 -4.99
N PHE A 51 0.27 3.43 -5.30
CA PHE A 51 0.58 3.08 -6.70
C PHE A 51 -0.68 3.08 -7.58
N CYS A 52 -1.80 2.54 -7.10
CA CYS A 52 -3.06 2.54 -7.84
C CYS A 52 -3.57 3.97 -8.09
N SER A 53 -3.52 4.82 -7.07
CA SER A 53 -3.91 6.23 -7.17
C SER A 53 -3.02 6.99 -8.17
N ALA A 54 -1.70 6.80 -8.12
CA ALA A 54 -0.77 7.43 -9.06
C ALA A 54 -1.00 6.99 -10.51
N ILE A 55 -1.31 5.71 -10.74
CA ILE A 55 -1.64 5.18 -12.07
C ILE A 55 -2.98 5.75 -12.57
N SER A 56 -3.99 5.81 -11.70
CA SER A 56 -5.32 6.34 -12.04
C SER A 56 -5.25 7.83 -12.39
N GLN A 57 -4.53 8.62 -11.59
CA GLN A 57 -4.26 10.04 -11.84
C GLN A 57 -3.59 10.26 -13.22
N GLU A 58 -2.55 9.48 -13.53
CA GLU A 58 -1.89 9.53 -14.85
C GLU A 58 -2.86 9.16 -16.00
N MET A 59 -3.75 8.19 -15.79
CA MET A 59 -4.76 7.80 -16.79
C MET A 59 -5.83 8.87 -17.00
N GLU A 60 -6.20 9.59 -15.95
CA GLU A 60 -7.19 10.66 -15.99
C GLU A 60 -6.59 12.03 -16.39
N GLY A 61 -5.25 12.11 -16.46
CA GLY A 61 -4.52 13.30 -16.91
C GLY A 61 -4.47 14.42 -15.87
N HIS A 62 -4.60 14.09 -14.58
CA HIS A 62 -4.44 15.03 -13.46
C HIS A 62 -3.43 14.51 -12.44
N ILE A 63 -2.88 15.41 -11.61
CA ILE A 63 -1.95 15.06 -10.53
C ILE A 63 -2.46 15.73 -9.26
N GLU A 64 -2.98 14.94 -8.34
CA GLU A 64 -3.43 15.41 -7.02
C GLU A 64 -2.41 15.10 -5.93
N THR A 65 -1.61 14.04 -6.12
CA THR A 65 -0.68 13.58 -5.08
C THR A 65 0.65 14.34 -5.13
N GLY A 66 0.92 15.16 -4.13
CA GLY A 66 2.13 16.02 -4.11
C GLY A 66 3.47 15.28 -3.99
N ASP A 67 3.51 14.14 -3.28
CA ASP A 67 4.72 13.31 -3.14
C ASP A 67 4.36 11.81 -2.93
N PRO A 68 3.90 11.11 -3.99
CA PRO A 68 3.57 9.68 -3.89
C PRO A 68 4.78 8.83 -3.52
N GLN A 69 5.98 9.21 -3.98
CA GLN A 69 7.21 8.47 -3.72
C GLN A 69 7.61 8.51 -2.24
N GLY A 70 7.63 9.70 -1.63
CA GLY A 70 7.94 9.84 -0.21
C GLY A 70 6.92 9.14 0.67
N TYR A 71 5.64 9.18 0.32
CA TYR A 71 4.59 8.43 1.01
C TYR A 71 4.84 6.91 0.96
N ILE A 72 5.13 6.37 -0.23
CA ILE A 72 5.45 4.94 -0.41
C ILE A 72 6.67 4.55 0.43
N GLN A 73 7.74 5.34 0.38
CA GLN A 73 8.95 5.07 1.15
C GLN A 73 8.68 5.08 2.66
N GLY A 74 7.93 6.08 3.14
CA GLY A 74 7.52 6.17 4.54
C GLY A 74 6.73 4.95 4.98
N LYS A 75 5.73 4.54 4.18
CA LYS A 75 4.88 3.38 4.53
C LYS A 75 5.62 2.06 4.43
N LEU A 76 6.47 1.86 3.43
CA LEU A 76 7.25 0.63 3.26
C LEU A 76 8.28 0.42 4.38
N SER A 77 8.76 1.49 5.03
CA SER A 77 9.75 1.40 6.11
C SER A 77 9.28 0.55 7.30
N ILE A 78 7.97 0.56 7.60
CA ILE A 78 7.38 -0.15 8.75
C ILE A 78 7.40 -1.67 8.55
N PRO A 79 6.83 -2.25 7.47
CA PRO A 79 6.96 -3.67 7.14
C PRO A 79 8.40 -4.17 7.13
N ILE A 80 9.33 -3.39 6.53
CA ILE A 80 10.75 -3.77 6.47
C ILE A 80 11.35 -3.84 7.88
N SER A 81 11.02 -2.89 8.76
CA SER A 81 11.46 -2.90 10.16
C SER A 81 10.94 -4.14 10.89
N HIS A 82 9.66 -4.48 10.71
CA HIS A 82 9.05 -5.68 11.29
C HIS A 82 9.73 -6.97 10.82
N MET A 83 9.98 -7.10 9.53
CA MET A 83 10.61 -8.30 8.96
C MET A 83 12.07 -8.44 9.40
N LYS A 84 12.83 -7.34 9.47
CA LYS A 84 14.21 -7.35 9.98
C LYS A 84 14.25 -7.79 11.43
N ARG A 85 13.41 -7.21 12.29
CA ARG A 85 13.30 -7.58 13.70
C ARG A 85 12.92 -9.05 13.86
N TYR A 86 11.92 -9.53 13.11
CA TYR A 86 11.53 -10.94 13.15
C TYR A 86 12.69 -11.87 12.76
N LYS A 87 13.44 -11.52 11.71
CA LYS A 87 14.63 -12.29 11.31
C LYS A 87 15.69 -12.31 12.40
N GLU A 88 15.98 -11.17 13.02
CA GLU A 88 16.98 -11.06 14.10
C GLU A 88 16.64 -11.95 15.30
N THR A 89 15.37 -11.98 15.73
CA THR A 89 14.93 -12.80 16.87
C THR A 89 14.87 -14.29 16.58
N HIS A 90 14.85 -14.72 15.31
CA HIS A 90 14.76 -16.13 14.91
C HIS A 90 16.05 -16.68 14.30
N SER A 91 17.00 -15.84 13.92
CA SER A 91 18.33 -16.27 13.40
C SER A 91 19.34 -16.57 14.52
N THR A 92 18.96 -16.37 15.78
CA THR A 92 19.76 -16.68 16.97
C THR A 92 19.34 -17.98 17.67
N SER A 93 18.51 -18.80 17.01
CA SER A 93 18.02 -20.11 17.47
C SER A 93 18.76 -21.26 16.80
#